data_AF-A0A7T6AQ03-F1
#
_entry.id   AF-A0A7T6AQ03-F1
#
_cell.length_a   1.000
_cell.length_b   1.000
_cell.length_c   1.000
_cell.angle_alpha   90.00
_cell.angle_beta   90.00
_cell.angle_gamma   90.00
#
_symmetry.space_group_name_H-M   'P 1'
#
loop_
_entity.id
_entity.type
_entity.pdbx_description
1 polymer ?
#
loop_
_entity_poly.entity_id
_entity_poly.type
_entity_poly.pdbx_seq_one_letter_code
_entity_poly.pdbx_strand_id
1 'polypeptide(L)'
;MKPYLNIPFLPEDRYVEFLTGCIEDLDSIHFSLLHNQRNLDSRIQVEPGIARQTNLGYLKRLSGPKKYALLNSRFYPPDMLLEKDGLVPLIHDLEYYLDHGVLDGLIYCDHYLIQALAERDPEVAARLEAVPGVNMMLDSLPKIEFQLNYIQATGFKSPAKIILDRSLNRNLDGLAAVCLELRQQLPDIRIEVLANEGCLAFCPFKLSHDAYISLANMTGHDHTHAINCSLGCIRLLGEQPYRILQSPFIRPEDIDLYLFHVDTIKLCGRTLGASFLINAITAYRNRNYNGNLLDLMDAMAWLADRLYVDNRLLSFDFANILSLCDNRCDCCGFCQELFATITHELPMTIQDLRTTAD
;
A
#
# COMPACT_ATOMS: atom_id res chain seq x y z
N MET A 1 -2.62 19.68 13.08
CA MET A 1 -1.45 19.36 12.21
C MET A 1 -1.97 19.27 10.78
N LYS A 2 -1.16 19.40 9.71
CA LYS A 2 -1.69 19.12 8.36
C LYS A 2 -2.00 17.61 8.25
N PRO A 3 -3.13 17.20 7.64
CA PRO A 3 -3.39 15.79 7.38
C PRO A 3 -2.25 15.20 6.54
N TYR A 4 -1.75 14.03 6.96
CA TYR A 4 -0.57 13.41 6.35
C TYR A 4 -0.70 11.89 6.19
N LEU A 5 -1.83 11.28 6.55
CA LEU A 5 -2.00 9.83 6.41
C LEU A 5 -2.89 9.48 5.22
N ASN A 6 -2.40 8.57 4.37
CA ASN A 6 -3.21 7.83 3.39
C ASN A 6 -3.41 6.40 3.87
N ILE A 7 -4.64 6.03 4.24
CA ILE A 7 -4.90 4.76 4.93
C ILE A 7 -5.81 3.83 4.13
N PRO A 8 -5.70 2.50 4.33
CA PRO A 8 -6.67 1.57 3.78
C PRO A 8 -8.01 1.73 4.50
N PHE A 9 -9.10 1.65 3.75
CA PHE A 9 -10.44 1.67 4.29
C PHE A 9 -11.02 0.25 4.35
N LEU A 10 -11.69 -0.04 5.46
CA LEU A 10 -12.51 -1.23 5.68
C LEU A 10 -13.91 -0.77 6.12
N PRO A 11 -14.99 -1.30 5.51
CA PRO A 11 -16.36 -0.97 5.87
C PRO A 11 -16.82 -1.73 7.14
N GLU A 12 -16.14 -1.48 8.26
CA GLU A 12 -16.43 -2.07 9.57
C GLU A 12 -16.74 -0.96 10.58
N ASP A 13 -17.81 -1.10 11.37
CA ASP A 13 -18.27 -0.05 12.30
C ASP A 13 -17.16 0.43 13.25
N ARG A 14 -16.51 -0.50 13.97
CA ARG A 14 -15.43 -0.17 14.91
C ARG A 14 -14.29 0.59 14.24
N TYR A 15 -13.94 0.22 13.02
CA TYR A 15 -12.86 0.87 12.29
C TYR A 15 -13.27 2.26 11.81
N VAL A 16 -14.46 2.41 11.24
CA VAL A 16 -14.97 3.69 10.74
C VAL A 16 -15.19 4.69 11.88
N GLU A 17 -15.62 4.23 13.06
CA GLU A 17 -15.68 5.05 14.27
C GLU A 17 -14.30 5.54 14.70
N PHE A 18 -13.30 4.66 14.72
CA PHE A 18 -11.92 5.04 14.99
C PHE A 18 -11.40 6.09 13.98
N LEU A 19 -11.62 5.88 12.68
CA LEU A 19 -11.21 6.82 11.64
C LEU A 19 -11.89 8.18 11.76
N THR A 20 -13.16 8.20 12.15
CA THR A 20 -13.89 9.44 12.42
C THR A 20 -13.24 10.21 13.58
N GLY A 21 -12.76 9.50 14.61
CA GLY A 21 -12.04 10.07 15.74
C GLY A 21 -10.64 10.62 15.42
N CYS A 22 -10.07 10.30 14.26
CA CYS A 22 -8.77 10.81 13.81
C CYS A 22 -8.81 11.45 12.41
N ILE A 23 -9.98 11.91 11.98
CA ILE A 23 -10.21 12.34 10.60
C ILE A 23 -9.34 13.52 10.16
N GLU A 24 -8.96 14.37 11.12
CA GLU A 24 -8.09 15.54 10.92
C GLU A 24 -6.65 15.18 10.54
N ASP A 25 -6.22 13.94 10.79
CA ASP A 25 -4.89 13.44 10.39
C ASP A 25 -4.92 12.75 9.02
N LEU A 26 -6.11 12.49 8.47
CA LEU A 26 -6.30 11.73 7.23
C LEU A 26 -6.31 12.67 6.01
N ASP A 27 -5.28 12.55 5.18
CA ASP A 27 -5.24 13.20 3.85
C ASP A 27 -6.20 12.49 2.89
N SER A 28 -6.12 11.16 2.88
CA SER A 28 -6.90 10.32 1.98
C SER A 28 -7.14 8.93 2.53
N ILE A 29 -8.16 8.27 1.99
CA ILE A 29 -8.40 6.85 2.19
C ILE A 29 -8.44 6.16 0.84
N HIS A 30 -8.08 4.88 0.82
CA HIS A 30 -8.20 4.04 -0.36
C HIS A 30 -8.95 2.74 -0.07
N PHE A 31 -9.85 2.36 -0.97
CA PHE A 31 -10.81 1.27 -0.74
C PHE A 31 -10.96 0.37 -1.95
N SER A 32 -11.32 -0.90 -1.72
CA SER A 32 -11.69 -1.83 -2.79
C SER A 32 -13.15 -1.68 -3.17
N LEU A 33 -13.48 -1.95 -4.43
CA LEU A 33 -14.86 -2.14 -4.86
C LEU A 33 -15.32 -3.58 -4.53
N LEU A 34 -15.56 -3.85 -3.24
CA LEU A 34 -15.80 -5.21 -2.67
C LEU A 34 -17.06 -5.92 -3.20
N HIS A 35 -18.00 -5.18 -3.80
CA HIS A 35 -19.19 -5.75 -4.46
C HIS A 35 -18.88 -6.25 -5.88
N ASN A 36 -17.69 -5.92 -6.42
CA ASN A 36 -17.30 -6.25 -7.77
C ASN A 36 -16.54 -7.58 -7.81
N GLN A 37 -17.17 -8.61 -8.38
CA GLN A 37 -16.64 -9.99 -8.44
C GLN A 37 -15.38 -10.14 -9.31
N ARG A 38 -14.92 -9.08 -9.97
CA ARG A 38 -13.76 -9.12 -10.88
C ARG A 38 -12.42 -8.84 -10.21
N ASN A 39 -12.39 -8.66 -8.88
CA ASN A 39 -11.17 -8.57 -8.08
C ASN A 39 -10.11 -7.62 -8.67
N LEU A 40 -10.44 -6.34 -8.73
CA LEU A 40 -9.65 -5.28 -9.38
C LEU A 40 -8.45 -4.79 -8.53
N ASP A 41 -8.29 -5.38 -7.36
CA ASP A 41 -7.34 -4.98 -6.34
C ASP A 41 -6.12 -5.91 -6.34
N SER A 42 -4.93 -5.38 -6.04
CA SER A 42 -3.68 -6.17 -5.95
C SER A 42 -3.57 -7.03 -4.69
N ARG A 43 -4.70 -7.49 -4.14
CA ARG A 43 -4.81 -8.38 -3.00
C ARG A 43 -5.88 -9.41 -3.27
N ILE A 44 -5.68 -10.60 -2.73
CA ILE A 44 -6.65 -11.70 -2.83
C ILE A 44 -7.81 -11.37 -1.90
N GLN A 45 -9.03 -11.33 -2.44
CA GLN A 45 -10.22 -11.10 -1.64
C GLN A 45 -10.66 -12.42 -1.00
N VAL A 46 -10.72 -12.47 0.33
CA VAL A 46 -10.99 -13.72 1.09
C VAL A 46 -12.34 -13.69 1.82
N GLU A 47 -13.07 -12.57 1.79
CA GLU A 47 -14.29 -12.39 2.59
C GLU A 47 -15.52 -12.03 1.72
N PRO A 48 -16.76 -12.32 2.19
CA PRO A 48 -17.95 -12.12 1.38
C PRO A 48 -18.07 -10.67 0.89
N GLY A 49 -18.47 -10.51 -0.36
CA GLY A 49 -18.66 -9.21 -0.97
C GLY A 49 -19.64 -8.36 -0.15
N ILE A 50 -19.25 -7.12 0.16
CA ILE A 50 -20.10 -6.18 0.87
C ILE A 50 -20.97 -5.45 -0.14
N ALA A 51 -22.26 -5.34 0.13
CA ALA A 51 -23.19 -4.66 -0.77
C ALA A 51 -22.74 -3.21 -1.04
N ARG A 52 -22.84 -2.78 -2.30
CA ARG A 52 -22.41 -1.44 -2.75
C ARG A 52 -23.02 -0.30 -1.92
N GLN A 53 -24.28 -0.42 -1.53
CA GLN A 53 -24.99 0.56 -0.70
C GLN A 53 -24.44 0.61 0.73
N THR A 54 -24.09 -0.55 1.31
CA THR A 54 -23.47 -0.64 2.63
C THR A 54 -22.11 0.04 2.63
N ASN A 55 -21.27 -0.27 1.64
CA ASN A 55 -19.96 0.35 1.49
C ASN A 55 -20.05 1.88 1.32
N LEU A 56 -21.01 2.34 0.49
CA LEU A 56 -21.32 3.76 0.35
C LEU A 56 -21.70 4.41 1.69
N GLY A 57 -22.55 3.76 2.48
CA GLY A 57 -22.98 4.25 3.80
C GLY A 57 -21.80 4.51 4.73
N TYR A 58 -20.83 3.59 4.77
CA TYR A 58 -19.61 3.77 5.55
C TYR A 58 -18.71 4.87 5.00
N LEU A 59 -18.49 4.94 3.68
CA LEU A 59 -17.67 5.99 3.07
C LEU A 59 -18.23 7.39 3.33
N LYS A 60 -19.56 7.55 3.35
CA LYS A 60 -20.22 8.82 3.67
C LYS A 60 -19.97 9.31 5.10
N ARG A 61 -19.65 8.43 6.05
CA ARG A 61 -19.32 8.81 7.44
C ARG A 61 -17.98 9.54 7.54
N LEU A 62 -17.10 9.39 6.54
CA LEU A 62 -15.77 9.99 6.52
C LEU A 62 -15.74 11.24 5.62
N SER A 63 -16.29 12.35 6.10
CA SER A 63 -16.22 13.65 5.41
C SER A 63 -14.86 14.33 5.65
N GLY A 64 -14.15 14.72 4.58
CA GLY A 64 -12.84 15.37 4.70
C GLY A 64 -11.78 14.72 3.82
N PRO A 65 -11.31 13.50 4.13
CA PRO A 65 -10.30 12.83 3.34
C PRO A 65 -10.79 12.52 1.93
N LYS A 66 -9.88 12.66 0.97
CA LYS A 66 -10.05 12.21 -0.42
C LYS A 66 -10.24 10.70 -0.48
N LYS A 67 -11.05 10.21 -1.41
CA LYS A 67 -11.42 8.80 -1.51
C LYS A 67 -11.01 8.23 -2.86
N TYR A 68 -10.16 7.21 -2.83
CA TYR A 68 -9.64 6.58 -4.03
C TYR A 68 -10.03 5.10 -4.10
N ALA A 69 -10.66 4.68 -5.20
CA ALA A 69 -10.91 3.27 -5.46
C ALA A 69 -9.61 2.57 -5.93
N LEU A 70 -9.31 1.40 -5.38
CA LEU A 70 -8.17 0.60 -5.84
C LEU A 70 -8.55 -0.21 -7.09
N LEU A 71 -7.89 0.13 -8.20
CA LEU A 71 -7.87 -0.61 -9.47
C LEU A 71 -6.41 -0.96 -9.81
N ASN A 72 -5.68 -1.43 -8.80
CA ASN A 72 -4.23 -1.52 -8.79
C ASN A 72 -3.69 -2.93 -9.09
N SER A 73 -4.53 -3.84 -9.57
CA SER A 73 -4.07 -5.11 -10.17
C SER A 73 -3.02 -4.84 -11.25
N ARG A 74 -2.07 -5.78 -11.41
CA ARG A 74 -0.94 -5.60 -12.31
C ARG A 74 -1.35 -5.65 -13.78
N PHE A 75 -2.37 -6.44 -14.07
CA PHE A 75 -2.98 -6.54 -15.39
C PHE A 75 -4.40 -7.08 -15.27
N TYR A 76 -5.20 -6.90 -16.32
CA TYR A 76 -6.58 -7.34 -16.42
C TYR A 76 -6.78 -8.33 -17.57
N PRO A 77 -7.83 -9.18 -17.53
CA PRO A 77 -8.20 -10.05 -18.64
C PRO A 77 -8.42 -9.25 -19.94
N PRO A 78 -7.93 -9.71 -21.10
CA PRO A 78 -8.12 -9.00 -22.38
C PRO A 78 -9.59 -8.81 -22.77
N ASP A 79 -10.46 -9.78 -22.46
CA ASP A 79 -11.91 -9.70 -22.68
C ASP A 79 -12.53 -8.55 -21.89
N MET A 80 -12.11 -8.33 -20.64
CA MET A 80 -12.57 -7.18 -19.86
C MET A 80 -12.22 -5.84 -20.52
N LEU A 81 -11.05 -5.73 -21.16
CA LEU A 81 -10.57 -4.47 -21.75
C LEU A 81 -11.12 -4.25 -23.17
N LEU A 82 -11.21 -5.31 -23.98
CA LEU A 82 -11.49 -5.22 -25.41
C LEU A 82 -12.96 -5.44 -25.77
N GLU A 83 -13.70 -6.25 -25.01
CA GLU A 83 -15.10 -6.49 -25.30
C GLU A 83 -15.97 -5.26 -25.01
N LYS A 84 -17.04 -5.09 -25.79
CA LYS A 84 -17.91 -3.91 -25.72
C LYS A 84 -18.48 -3.70 -24.32
N ASP A 85 -18.91 -4.78 -23.68
CA ASP A 85 -19.57 -4.75 -22.37
C ASP A 85 -18.60 -5.11 -21.22
N GLY A 86 -17.31 -5.28 -21.53
CA GLY A 86 -16.27 -5.67 -20.59
C GLY A 86 -16.17 -4.71 -19.41
N LEU A 87 -16.13 -3.40 -19.65
CA LEU A 87 -15.97 -2.40 -18.58
C LEU A 87 -17.28 -1.88 -17.99
N VAL A 88 -18.45 -2.21 -18.56
CA VAL A 88 -19.76 -1.67 -18.15
C VAL A 88 -20.03 -1.84 -16.64
N PRO A 89 -19.79 -3.01 -16.01
CA PRO A 89 -20.01 -3.15 -14.57
C PRO A 89 -19.14 -2.21 -13.73
N LEU A 90 -17.87 -2.03 -14.12
CA LEU A 90 -16.95 -1.13 -13.44
C LEU A 90 -17.39 0.33 -13.62
N ILE A 91 -17.73 0.74 -14.84
CA ILE A 91 -18.20 2.11 -15.13
C ILE A 91 -19.42 2.45 -14.28
N HIS A 92 -20.43 1.58 -14.24
CA HIS A 92 -21.62 1.78 -13.39
C HIS A 92 -21.29 1.91 -11.90
N ASP A 93 -20.27 1.20 -11.42
CA ASP A 93 -19.82 1.32 -10.04
C ASP A 93 -19.14 2.67 -9.80
N LEU A 94 -18.25 3.10 -10.70
CA LEU A 94 -17.56 4.37 -10.61
C LEU A 94 -18.54 5.55 -10.66
N GLU A 95 -19.48 5.55 -11.60
CA GLU A 95 -20.57 6.52 -11.70
C GLU A 95 -21.38 6.56 -10.41
N TYR A 96 -21.75 5.40 -9.87
CA TYR A 96 -22.53 5.33 -8.63
C TYR A 96 -21.81 6.03 -7.47
N TYR A 97 -20.52 5.78 -7.24
CA TYR A 97 -19.80 6.44 -6.15
C TYR A 97 -19.51 7.93 -6.44
N LEU A 98 -19.26 8.29 -7.70
CA LEU A 98 -19.09 9.68 -8.14
C LEU A 98 -20.34 10.52 -7.90
N ASP A 99 -21.52 10.02 -8.29
CA ASP A 99 -22.80 10.72 -8.16
C ASP A 99 -23.22 10.91 -6.69
N HIS A 100 -22.71 10.07 -5.80
CA HIS A 100 -22.91 10.22 -4.36
C HIS A 100 -21.78 11.02 -3.67
N GLY A 101 -20.82 11.56 -4.42
CA GLY A 101 -19.78 12.44 -3.90
C GLY A 101 -18.77 11.76 -2.96
N VAL A 102 -18.54 10.45 -3.12
CA VAL A 102 -17.60 9.69 -2.27
C VAL A 102 -16.43 9.07 -3.06
N LEU A 103 -16.18 9.55 -4.26
CA LEU A 103 -15.07 9.12 -5.09
C LEU A 103 -14.40 10.33 -5.75
N ASP A 104 -13.09 10.45 -5.53
CA ASP A 104 -12.26 11.51 -6.11
C ASP A 104 -11.39 10.99 -7.25
N GLY A 105 -11.01 9.71 -7.21
CA GLY A 105 -10.14 9.12 -8.20
C GLY A 105 -9.90 7.63 -8.03
N LEU A 106 -8.97 7.12 -8.81
CA LEU A 106 -8.56 5.72 -8.88
C LEU A 106 -7.07 5.61 -8.54
N ILE A 107 -6.67 4.56 -7.84
CA ILE A 107 -5.26 4.15 -7.76
C ILE A 107 -5.08 2.96 -8.70
N TYR A 108 -4.26 3.13 -9.73
CA TYR A 108 -4.12 2.15 -10.82
C TYR A 108 -2.67 1.68 -11.02
N CYS A 109 -2.49 0.50 -11.62
CA CYS A 109 -1.18 -0.05 -11.99
C CYS A 109 -1.10 -0.57 -13.43
N ASP A 110 -2.16 -0.40 -14.23
CA ASP A 110 -2.23 -0.84 -15.62
C ASP A 110 -2.76 0.30 -16.52
N HIS A 111 -1.92 0.78 -17.43
CA HIS A 111 -2.32 1.83 -18.39
C HIS A 111 -3.37 1.35 -19.38
N TYR A 112 -3.40 0.06 -19.71
CA TYR A 112 -4.43 -0.48 -20.61
C TYR A 112 -5.83 -0.32 -20.01
N LEU A 113 -5.95 -0.43 -18.69
CA LEU A 113 -7.23 -0.21 -18.01
C LEU A 113 -7.69 1.24 -18.15
N ILE A 114 -6.85 2.23 -17.82
CA ILE A 114 -7.30 3.64 -17.84
C ILE A 114 -7.55 4.12 -19.26
N GLN A 115 -6.77 3.65 -20.25
CA GLN A 115 -7.03 3.92 -21.66
C GLN A 115 -8.39 3.35 -22.08
N ALA A 116 -8.66 2.07 -21.77
CA ALA A 116 -9.91 1.43 -22.13
C ALA A 116 -11.10 2.08 -21.40
N LEU A 117 -10.96 2.46 -20.13
CA LEU A 117 -12.00 3.18 -19.39
C LEU A 117 -12.33 4.54 -20.03
N ALA A 118 -11.31 5.32 -20.38
CA ALA A 118 -11.51 6.62 -21.02
C ALA A 118 -12.15 6.52 -22.40
N GLU A 119 -11.82 5.51 -23.20
CA GLU A 119 -12.46 5.29 -24.51
C GLU A 119 -13.91 4.84 -24.39
N ARG A 120 -14.25 4.07 -23.35
CA ARG A 120 -15.61 3.59 -23.11
C ARG A 120 -16.51 4.66 -22.51
N ASP A 121 -15.98 5.44 -21.56
CA ASP A 121 -16.71 6.49 -20.88
C ASP A 121 -15.81 7.71 -20.58
N PRO A 122 -15.69 8.65 -21.54
CA PRO A 122 -14.91 9.86 -21.36
C PRO A 122 -15.44 10.78 -20.24
N GLU A 123 -16.74 10.74 -19.95
CA GLU A 123 -17.35 11.60 -18.93
C GLU A 123 -16.95 11.15 -17.53
N VAL A 124 -16.97 9.84 -17.26
CA VAL A 124 -16.47 9.25 -16.02
C VAL A 124 -14.97 9.50 -15.86
N ALA A 125 -14.18 9.25 -16.91
CA ALA A 125 -12.74 9.50 -16.89
C ALA A 125 -12.41 10.96 -16.53
N ALA A 126 -13.07 11.92 -17.19
CA ALA A 126 -12.86 13.35 -16.95
C ALA A 126 -13.25 13.82 -15.54
N ARG A 127 -14.02 13.02 -14.78
CA ARG A 127 -14.40 13.32 -13.39
C ARG A 127 -13.38 12.81 -12.36
N LEU A 128 -12.54 11.84 -12.71
CA LEU A 128 -11.67 11.10 -11.80
C LEU A 128 -10.20 11.50 -11.94
N GLU A 129 -9.49 11.56 -10.80
CA GLU A 129 -8.03 11.52 -10.79
C GLU A 129 -7.54 10.09 -11.10
N ALA A 130 -6.52 9.94 -11.96
CA ALA A 130 -5.83 8.66 -12.16
C ALA A 130 -4.47 8.70 -11.44
N VAL A 131 -4.40 8.15 -10.22
CA VAL A 131 -3.19 8.15 -9.39
C VAL A 131 -2.39 6.87 -9.65
N PRO A 132 -1.13 6.95 -10.13
CA PRO A 132 -0.27 5.78 -10.22
C PRO A 132 -0.06 5.15 -8.84
N GLY A 133 -0.31 3.85 -8.73
CA GLY A 133 -0.03 3.08 -7.51
C GLY A 133 1.47 2.91 -7.27
N VAL A 134 1.84 2.64 -6.02
CA VAL A 134 3.24 2.37 -5.61
C VAL A 134 3.91 1.27 -6.46
N ASN A 135 3.15 0.30 -6.97
CA ASN A 135 3.67 -0.81 -7.78
C ASN A 135 4.04 -0.39 -9.22
N MET A 136 3.81 0.88 -9.59
CA MET A 136 4.36 1.50 -10.80
C MET A 136 5.84 1.88 -10.64
N MET A 137 6.41 1.76 -9.43
CA MET A 137 7.84 1.92 -9.14
C MET A 137 8.42 3.26 -9.62
N LEU A 138 7.76 4.35 -9.23
CA LEU A 138 8.14 5.72 -9.59
C LEU A 138 9.23 6.23 -8.65
N ASP A 139 10.48 6.22 -9.12
CA ASP A 139 11.69 6.54 -8.33
C ASP A 139 12.48 7.73 -8.88
N SER A 140 11.97 8.43 -9.89
CA SER A 140 12.68 9.50 -10.60
C SER A 140 11.72 10.43 -11.34
N LEU A 141 12.09 11.70 -11.49
CA LEU A 141 11.28 12.71 -12.19
C LEU A 141 10.91 12.26 -13.62
N PRO A 142 11.83 11.76 -14.48
CA PRO A 142 11.45 11.34 -15.83
C PRO A 142 10.37 10.26 -15.85
N LYS A 143 10.47 9.24 -14.97
CA LYS A 143 9.42 8.21 -14.87
C LYS A 143 8.08 8.85 -14.51
N ILE A 144 8.07 9.80 -13.57
CA ILE A 144 6.85 10.48 -13.13
C ILE A 144 6.26 11.33 -14.26
N GLU A 145 7.06 12.15 -14.95
CA GLU A 145 6.60 13.00 -16.05
C GLU A 145 6.00 12.18 -17.19
N PHE A 146 6.64 11.08 -17.60
CA PHE A 146 6.07 10.21 -18.62
C PHE A 146 4.73 9.61 -18.18
N GLN A 147 4.60 9.19 -16.92
CA GLN A 147 3.33 8.68 -16.39
C GLN A 147 2.23 9.73 -16.45
N LEU A 148 2.51 10.96 -16.02
CA LEU A 148 1.56 12.07 -16.05
C LEU A 148 1.16 12.43 -17.49
N ASN A 149 2.10 12.44 -18.43
CA ASN A 149 1.81 12.68 -19.84
C ASN A 149 0.87 11.61 -20.43
N TYR A 150 1.09 10.33 -20.12
CA TYR A 150 0.20 9.25 -20.55
C TYR A 150 -1.19 9.39 -19.92
N ILE A 151 -1.28 9.69 -18.62
CA ILE A 151 -2.57 9.95 -17.96
C ILE A 151 -3.31 11.09 -18.65
N GLN A 152 -2.64 12.22 -18.88
CA GLN A 152 -3.26 13.38 -19.51
C GLN A 152 -3.79 13.05 -20.91
N ALA A 153 -3.09 12.21 -21.68
CA ALA A 153 -3.52 11.78 -23.00
C ALA A 153 -4.81 10.94 -22.99
N THR A 154 -5.16 10.31 -21.86
CA THR A 154 -6.41 9.56 -21.71
C THR A 154 -7.63 10.45 -21.42
N GLY A 155 -7.43 11.70 -20.98
CA GLY A 155 -8.55 12.58 -20.58
C GLY A 155 -8.98 12.46 -19.12
N PHE A 156 -8.33 11.61 -18.32
CA PHE A 156 -8.44 11.65 -16.85
C PHE A 156 -7.91 12.96 -16.28
N LYS A 157 -8.39 13.35 -15.10
CA LYS A 157 -7.78 14.47 -14.36
C LYS A 157 -6.35 14.10 -13.97
N SER A 158 -5.46 15.07 -14.11
CA SER A 158 -4.11 14.97 -13.54
C SER A 158 -4.21 14.67 -12.05
N PRO A 159 -3.45 13.69 -11.54
CA PRO A 159 -3.54 13.32 -10.14
C PRO A 159 -2.99 14.45 -9.25
N ALA A 160 -3.68 14.72 -8.14
CA ALA A 160 -3.22 15.70 -7.15
C ALA A 160 -2.03 15.19 -6.33
N LYS A 161 -1.69 13.90 -6.46
CA LYS A 161 -0.62 13.24 -5.72
C LYS A 161 0.08 12.15 -6.52
N ILE A 162 1.32 11.88 -6.17
CA ILE A 162 2.12 10.76 -6.67
C ILE A 162 2.68 9.94 -5.51
N ILE A 163 2.75 8.63 -5.71
CA ILE A 163 3.30 7.70 -4.72
C ILE A 163 4.67 7.25 -5.21
N LEU A 164 5.71 7.65 -4.49
CA LEU A 164 7.09 7.29 -4.81
C LEU A 164 7.35 5.82 -4.49
N ASP A 165 8.29 5.24 -5.24
CA ASP A 165 8.74 3.89 -4.98
C ASP A 165 9.47 3.80 -3.65
N ARG A 166 9.11 2.75 -2.92
CA ARG A 166 9.73 2.36 -1.66
C ARG A 166 11.25 2.22 -1.68
N SER A 167 11.90 1.98 -2.82
CA SER A 167 13.37 1.92 -2.89
C SER A 167 14.01 3.22 -2.40
N LEU A 168 13.32 4.35 -2.53
CA LEU A 168 13.77 5.63 -2.01
C LEU A 168 13.72 5.72 -0.47
N ASN A 169 12.95 4.86 0.22
CA ASN A 169 12.84 4.92 1.68
C ASN A 169 14.16 4.59 2.41
N ARG A 170 15.11 3.93 1.73
CA ARG A 170 16.46 3.62 2.23
C ARG A 170 17.55 4.40 1.48
N ASN A 171 17.17 5.46 0.78
CA ASN A 171 18.08 6.37 0.10
C ASN A 171 17.56 7.80 0.31
N LEU A 172 17.82 8.36 1.50
CA LEU A 172 17.29 9.67 1.89
C LEU A 172 17.80 10.78 0.97
N ASP A 173 19.04 10.72 0.51
CA ASP A 173 19.59 11.68 -0.47
C ASP A 173 18.87 11.58 -1.81
N GLY A 174 18.62 10.36 -2.30
CA GLY A 174 17.86 10.12 -3.53
C GLY A 174 16.40 10.59 -3.40
N LEU A 175 15.75 10.31 -2.27
CA LEU A 175 14.40 10.80 -1.97
C LEU A 175 14.37 12.33 -1.98
N ALA A 176 15.31 12.98 -1.28
CA ALA A 176 15.41 14.42 -1.21
C ALA A 176 15.63 15.05 -2.60
N ALA A 177 16.50 14.45 -3.42
CA ALA A 177 16.76 14.92 -4.78
C ALA A 177 15.50 14.85 -5.66
N VAL A 178 14.82 13.70 -5.71
CA VAL A 178 13.59 13.53 -6.49
C VAL A 178 12.49 14.48 -5.99
N CYS A 179 12.35 14.64 -4.68
CA CYS A 179 11.38 15.58 -4.11
C CYS A 179 11.68 17.01 -4.52
N LEU A 180 12.94 17.45 -4.46
CA LEU A 180 13.35 18.79 -4.87
C LEU A 180 13.02 19.05 -6.34
N GLU A 181 13.35 18.11 -7.23
CA GLU A 181 13.03 18.19 -8.65
C GLU A 181 11.51 18.30 -8.88
N LEU A 182 10.72 17.47 -8.19
CA LEU A 182 9.25 17.51 -8.26
C LEU A 182 8.69 18.84 -7.77
N ARG A 183 9.18 19.40 -6.67
CA ARG A 183 8.71 20.71 -6.18
C ARG A 183 9.02 21.84 -7.17
N GLN A 184 10.09 21.72 -7.95
CA GLN A 184 10.45 22.71 -8.97
C GLN A 184 9.56 22.61 -10.21
N GLN A 185 9.26 21.39 -10.67
CA GLN A 185 8.48 21.18 -11.91
C GLN A 185 6.97 21.11 -11.69
N LEU A 186 6.54 20.59 -10.54
CA LEU A 186 5.15 20.27 -10.19
C LEU A 186 4.84 20.76 -8.75
N PRO A 187 4.85 22.09 -8.49
CA PRO A 187 4.81 22.64 -7.13
C PRO A 187 3.56 22.26 -6.33
N ASP A 188 2.43 22.01 -7.01
CA ASP A 188 1.15 21.68 -6.37
C ASP A 188 0.94 20.17 -6.14
N ILE A 189 1.83 19.31 -6.67
CA ILE A 189 1.67 17.86 -6.52
C ILE A 189 2.06 17.42 -5.11
N ARG A 190 1.20 16.61 -4.49
CA ARG A 190 1.52 15.99 -3.20
C ARG A 190 2.41 14.77 -3.41
N ILE A 191 3.45 14.66 -2.61
CA ILE A 191 4.40 13.56 -2.65
C ILE A 191 4.08 12.57 -1.53
N GLU A 192 3.85 11.31 -1.86
CA GLU A 192 3.47 10.25 -0.92
C GLU A 192 4.51 9.11 -0.92
N VAL A 193 4.78 8.52 0.25
CA VAL A 193 5.62 7.32 0.40
C VAL A 193 4.89 6.23 1.18
N LEU A 194 5.12 4.96 0.85
CA LEU A 194 4.56 3.81 1.55
C LEU A 194 5.46 3.38 2.70
N ALA A 195 4.93 3.33 3.93
CA ALA A 195 5.75 3.13 5.12
C ALA A 195 5.84 1.68 5.60
N ASN A 196 4.73 0.93 5.67
CA ASN A 196 4.67 -0.27 6.52
C ASN A 196 4.49 -1.59 5.76
N GLU A 197 4.84 -1.65 4.48
CA GLU A 197 4.58 -2.88 3.72
C GLU A 197 5.56 -4.01 4.07
N GLY A 198 6.85 -3.74 4.30
CA GLY A 198 7.76 -4.81 4.74
C GLY A 198 8.17 -5.83 3.65
N CYS A 199 8.28 -5.47 2.37
CA CYS A 199 8.89 -6.38 1.37
C CYS A 199 10.42 -6.44 1.49
N LEU A 200 11.05 -7.45 0.90
CA LEU A 200 12.51 -7.48 0.72
C LEU A 200 13.01 -6.21 0.02
N ALA A 201 14.20 -5.74 0.41
CA ALA A 201 14.92 -4.69 -0.31
C ALA A 201 15.17 -5.12 -1.76
N PHE A 202 14.83 -4.25 -2.72
CA PHE A 202 14.95 -4.54 -4.17
C PHE A 202 14.44 -5.93 -4.55
N CYS A 203 13.27 -6.30 -4.00
CA CYS A 203 12.72 -7.66 -4.08
C CYS A 203 12.69 -8.19 -5.54
N PRO A 204 13.46 -9.23 -5.88
CA PRO A 204 13.50 -9.76 -7.24
C PRO A 204 12.18 -10.44 -7.64
N PHE A 205 11.36 -10.81 -6.65
CA PHE A 205 10.09 -11.47 -6.86
C PHE A 205 8.93 -10.50 -7.09
N LYS A 206 9.10 -9.18 -6.85
CA LYS A 206 7.97 -8.24 -6.72
C LYS A 206 7.05 -8.24 -7.94
N LEU A 207 7.61 -8.12 -9.14
CA LEU A 207 6.83 -8.04 -10.38
C LEU A 207 6.03 -9.31 -10.64
N SER A 208 6.69 -10.47 -10.53
CA SER A 208 6.03 -11.76 -10.72
C SER A 208 5.03 -12.06 -9.60
N HIS A 209 5.32 -11.67 -8.36
CA HIS A 209 4.41 -11.80 -7.24
C HIS A 209 3.11 -11.01 -7.47
N ASP A 210 3.20 -9.74 -7.86
CA ASP A 210 2.01 -8.93 -8.19
C ASP A 210 1.23 -9.53 -9.38
N ALA A 211 1.94 -10.09 -10.36
CA ALA A 211 1.32 -10.78 -11.49
C ALA A 211 0.61 -12.08 -11.06
N TYR A 212 1.18 -12.86 -10.14
CA TYR A 212 0.54 -14.06 -9.60
C TYR A 212 -0.71 -13.71 -8.77
N ILE A 213 -0.71 -12.61 -8.03
CA ILE A 213 -1.94 -12.13 -7.35
C ILE A 213 -3.01 -11.77 -8.39
N SER A 214 -2.63 -11.05 -9.44
CA SER A 214 -3.55 -10.70 -10.53
C SER A 214 -4.10 -11.97 -11.21
N LEU A 215 -3.25 -12.97 -11.44
CA LEU A 215 -3.65 -14.27 -11.98
C LEU A 215 -4.61 -15.04 -11.07
N ALA A 216 -4.34 -15.07 -9.76
CA ALA A 216 -5.21 -15.70 -8.78
C ALA A 216 -6.60 -15.04 -8.77
N ASN A 217 -6.63 -13.71 -8.80
CA ASN A 217 -7.88 -12.93 -8.81
C ASN A 217 -8.73 -13.18 -10.06
N MET A 218 -8.11 -13.38 -11.23
CA MET A 218 -8.82 -13.70 -12.47
C MET A 218 -9.29 -15.15 -12.54
N THR A 219 -8.46 -16.08 -12.07
CA THR A 219 -8.73 -17.52 -12.21
C THR A 219 -9.53 -18.11 -11.06
N GLY A 220 -9.62 -17.39 -9.92
CA GLY A 220 -10.16 -17.91 -8.67
C GLY A 220 -9.27 -18.94 -7.98
N HIS A 221 -8.04 -19.15 -8.46
CA HIS A 221 -7.10 -20.15 -7.94
C HIS A 221 -5.90 -19.46 -7.29
N ASP A 222 -5.88 -19.41 -5.96
CA ASP A 222 -4.76 -18.84 -5.22
C ASP A 222 -3.64 -19.87 -4.97
N HIS A 223 -2.50 -19.65 -5.63
CA HIS A 223 -1.24 -20.34 -5.35
C HIS A 223 -0.13 -19.40 -4.89
N THR A 224 -0.44 -18.14 -4.63
CA THR A 224 0.53 -17.08 -4.34
C THR A 224 1.32 -17.40 -3.07
N HIS A 225 0.64 -17.80 -1.99
CA HIS A 225 1.28 -18.18 -0.74
C HIS A 225 2.20 -19.40 -0.93
N ALA A 226 1.72 -20.45 -1.57
CA ALA A 226 2.48 -21.68 -1.80
C ALA A 226 3.75 -21.44 -2.63
N ILE A 227 3.66 -20.63 -3.69
CA ILE A 227 4.81 -20.24 -4.52
C ILE A 227 5.80 -19.42 -3.69
N ASN A 228 5.33 -18.44 -2.91
CA ASN A 228 6.20 -17.63 -2.07
C ASN A 228 6.93 -18.44 -0.98
N CYS A 229 6.25 -19.42 -0.37
CA CYS A 229 6.83 -20.32 0.62
C CYS A 229 7.84 -21.30 0.01
N SER A 230 7.60 -21.76 -1.21
CA SER A 230 8.43 -22.81 -1.83
C SER A 230 9.62 -22.24 -2.61
N LEU A 231 9.41 -21.09 -3.27
CA LEU A 231 10.32 -20.53 -4.29
C LEU A 231 10.62 -19.04 -4.10
N GLY A 232 9.86 -18.32 -3.27
CA GLY A 232 9.86 -16.85 -3.23
C GLY A 232 10.40 -16.24 -1.94
N CYS A 233 9.88 -15.05 -1.63
CA CYS A 233 10.40 -14.22 -0.55
C CYS A 233 10.18 -14.82 0.85
N ILE A 234 9.09 -15.55 1.08
CA ILE A 234 8.78 -16.18 2.37
C ILE A 234 9.85 -17.23 2.70
N ARG A 235 10.24 -18.05 1.71
CA ARG A 235 11.35 -19.00 1.85
C ARG A 235 12.63 -18.29 2.30
N LEU A 236 13.03 -17.25 1.56
CA LEU A 236 14.27 -16.53 1.82
C LEU A 236 14.26 -15.86 3.21
N LEU A 237 13.14 -15.27 3.62
CA LEU A 237 12.98 -14.69 4.95
C LEU A 237 12.99 -15.75 6.05
N GLY A 238 12.46 -16.95 5.79
CA GLY A 238 12.56 -18.08 6.70
C GLY A 238 14.00 -18.57 6.89
N GLU A 239 14.82 -18.55 5.83
CA GLU A 239 16.24 -18.94 5.89
C GLU A 239 17.14 -17.81 6.45
N GLN A 240 16.80 -16.55 6.17
CA GLN A 240 17.61 -15.36 6.48
C GLN A 240 16.72 -14.23 7.04
N PRO A 241 16.19 -14.37 8.27
CA PRO A 241 15.20 -13.44 8.82
C PRO A 241 15.77 -12.04 9.11
N TYR A 242 17.09 -11.90 9.26
CA TYR A 242 17.75 -10.59 9.41
C TYR A 242 17.51 -9.64 8.23
N ARG A 243 17.11 -10.16 7.06
CA ARG A 243 16.73 -9.36 5.89
C ARG A 243 15.49 -8.50 6.13
N ILE A 244 14.73 -8.76 7.18
CA ILE A 244 13.65 -7.86 7.65
C ILE A 244 14.18 -6.45 7.83
N LEU A 245 15.35 -6.27 8.45
CA LEU A 245 15.93 -4.95 8.71
C LEU A 245 16.37 -4.22 7.44
N GLN A 246 16.62 -4.96 6.35
CA GLN A 246 16.97 -4.38 5.05
C GLN A 246 15.73 -3.81 4.35
N SER A 247 14.54 -4.30 4.70
CA SER A 247 13.29 -3.88 4.08
C SER A 247 13.13 -2.35 4.15
N PRO A 248 12.64 -1.72 3.07
CA PRO A 248 12.51 -0.27 3.01
C PRO A 248 11.25 0.25 3.73
N PHE A 249 10.96 -0.26 4.93
CA PHE A 249 9.90 0.28 5.77
C PHE A 249 10.33 1.60 6.44
N ILE A 250 9.36 2.43 6.79
CA ILE A 250 9.56 3.65 7.57
C ILE A 250 8.95 3.41 8.95
N ARG A 251 9.71 3.47 10.03
CA ARG A 251 9.12 3.32 11.38
C ARG A 251 8.31 4.56 11.77
N PRO A 252 7.34 4.43 12.67
CA PRO A 252 6.66 5.58 13.28
C PRO A 252 7.62 6.64 13.84
N GLU A 253 8.74 6.21 14.43
CA GLU A 253 9.76 7.09 15.03
C GLU A 253 10.56 7.87 13.97
N ASP A 254 10.69 7.32 12.75
CA ASP A 254 11.54 7.88 11.71
C ASP A 254 10.76 8.80 10.76
N ILE A 255 9.42 8.92 10.88
CA ILE A 255 8.58 9.58 9.86
C ILE A 255 8.94 11.03 9.59
N ASP A 256 9.48 11.74 10.58
CA ASP A 256 9.86 13.15 10.44
C ASP A 256 11.03 13.35 9.48
N LEU A 257 11.91 12.35 9.33
CA LEU A 257 12.96 12.37 8.31
C LEU A 257 12.38 12.42 6.90
N TYR A 258 11.17 11.88 6.71
CA TYR A 258 10.49 11.81 5.43
C TYR A 258 9.56 13.01 5.24
N LEU A 259 8.78 13.38 6.25
CA LEU A 259 7.84 14.51 6.20
C LEU A 259 8.50 15.88 5.98
N PHE A 260 9.83 15.96 6.11
CA PHE A 260 10.59 17.13 5.67
C PHE A 260 10.57 17.30 4.13
N HIS A 261 10.45 16.21 3.38
CA HIS A 261 10.48 16.18 1.92
C HIS A 261 9.11 15.86 1.29
N VAL A 262 8.36 14.96 1.91
CA VAL A 262 7.09 14.40 1.41
C VAL A 262 5.89 14.98 2.17
N ASP A 263 4.68 14.87 1.61
CA ASP A 263 3.46 15.41 2.22
C ASP A 263 2.63 14.35 2.96
N THR A 264 2.67 13.11 2.49
CA THR A 264 1.78 12.04 2.96
C THR A 264 2.54 10.73 3.18
N ILE A 265 2.22 10.05 4.29
CA ILE A 265 2.63 8.70 4.62
C ILE A 265 1.46 7.75 4.32
N LYS A 266 1.67 6.84 3.38
CA LYS A 266 0.72 5.77 3.05
C LYS A 266 0.96 4.56 3.95
N LEU A 267 -0.13 4.01 4.48
CA LEU A 267 -0.15 2.73 5.17
C LEU A 267 -0.86 1.65 4.33
N CYS A 268 -0.50 0.39 4.53
CA CYS A 268 -1.12 -0.80 3.95
C CYS A 268 -1.42 -1.85 5.03
N GLY A 269 -1.77 -3.08 4.65
CA GLY A 269 -2.20 -4.13 5.58
C GLY A 269 -3.71 -4.35 5.67
N ARG A 270 -4.47 -3.95 4.65
CA ARG A 270 -5.94 -4.10 4.64
C ARG A 270 -6.40 -5.55 4.88
N THR A 271 -5.65 -6.53 4.37
CA THR A 271 -5.96 -7.97 4.53
C THR A 271 -5.70 -8.49 5.93
N LEU A 272 -5.08 -7.69 6.82
CA LEU A 272 -4.83 -8.03 8.23
C LEU A 272 -5.93 -7.51 9.17
N GLY A 273 -6.95 -6.85 8.61
CA GLY A 273 -8.16 -6.44 9.31
C GLY A 273 -8.04 -5.15 10.14
N ALA A 274 -9.17 -4.74 10.70
CA ALA A 274 -9.30 -3.47 11.43
C ALA A 274 -8.34 -3.34 12.62
N SER A 275 -8.11 -4.40 13.39
CA SER A 275 -7.22 -4.35 14.57
C SER A 275 -5.78 -3.99 14.20
N PHE A 276 -5.24 -4.58 13.12
CA PHE A 276 -3.92 -4.25 12.60
C PHE A 276 -3.85 -2.79 12.14
N LEU A 277 -4.84 -2.34 11.36
CA LEU A 277 -4.87 -0.96 10.86
C LEU A 277 -4.99 0.06 11.99
N ILE A 278 -5.82 -0.20 13.01
CA ILE A 278 -5.93 0.67 14.19
C ILE A 278 -4.59 0.76 14.93
N ASN A 279 -3.90 -0.37 15.11
CA ASN A 279 -2.58 -0.41 15.73
C ASN A 279 -1.56 0.42 14.94
N ALA A 280 -1.47 0.20 13.62
CA ALA A 280 -0.57 0.93 12.75
C ALA A 280 -0.88 2.44 12.76
N ILE A 281 -2.13 2.84 12.49
CA ILE A 281 -2.51 4.26 12.47
C ILE A 281 -2.19 4.93 13.81
N THR A 282 -2.48 4.27 14.92
CA THR A 282 -2.17 4.80 16.26
C THR A 282 -0.66 5.00 16.44
N ALA A 283 0.16 4.04 16.04
CA ALA A 283 1.61 4.12 16.11
C ALA A 283 2.16 5.32 15.31
N TYR A 284 1.75 5.45 14.03
CA TYR A 284 2.20 6.54 13.15
C TYR A 284 1.71 7.92 13.59
N ARG A 285 0.52 8.02 14.19
CA ARG A 285 0.03 9.27 14.81
C ARG A 285 0.83 9.66 16.05
N ASN A 286 1.21 8.67 16.86
CA ASN A 286 1.98 8.89 18.08
C ASN A 286 3.49 9.05 17.83
N ARG A 287 3.97 8.81 16.60
CA ARG A 287 5.39 8.82 16.24
C ARG A 287 6.23 7.86 17.08
N ASN A 288 5.60 6.79 17.57
CA ASN A 288 6.22 5.88 18.52
C ASN A 288 5.45 4.56 18.57
N TYR A 289 6.18 3.47 18.66
CA TYR A 289 5.65 2.14 18.84
C TYR A 289 6.53 1.31 19.79
N ASN A 290 5.96 0.94 20.93
CA ASN A 290 6.61 0.06 21.89
C ASN A 290 6.02 -1.34 21.79
N GLY A 291 6.60 -2.19 20.95
CA GLY A 291 6.12 -3.54 20.70
C GLY A 291 6.98 -4.29 19.69
N ASN A 292 6.42 -5.38 19.15
CA ASN A 292 7.04 -6.16 18.09
C ASN A 292 6.93 -5.40 16.77
N LEU A 293 8.06 -5.05 16.14
CA LEU A 293 8.06 -4.34 14.84
C LEU A 293 7.17 -5.04 13.78
N LEU A 294 7.09 -6.37 13.83
CA LEU A 294 6.32 -7.16 12.87
C LEU A 294 4.80 -6.93 12.97
N ASP A 295 4.30 -6.45 14.11
CA ASP A 295 2.89 -6.08 14.31
C ASP A 295 2.48 -4.83 13.52
N LEU A 296 3.45 -4.15 12.89
CA LEU A 296 3.22 -3.02 11.99
C LEU A 296 3.43 -3.36 10.52
N MET A 297 3.99 -4.52 10.18
CA MET A 297 4.47 -4.82 8.82
C MET A 297 3.52 -5.75 8.04
N ASP A 298 2.96 -5.27 6.94
CA ASP A 298 1.96 -6.00 6.13
C ASP A 298 2.50 -7.36 5.59
N ALA A 299 3.56 -7.32 4.77
CA ALA A 299 4.11 -8.49 4.10
C ALA A 299 4.90 -9.44 5.03
N MET A 300 5.15 -9.02 6.27
CA MET A 300 5.91 -9.79 7.28
C MET A 300 5.05 -10.21 8.47
N ALA A 301 3.75 -9.90 8.47
CA ALA A 301 2.85 -10.20 9.58
C ALA A 301 2.84 -11.70 9.96
N TRP A 302 3.04 -12.60 8.99
CA TRP A 302 3.14 -14.05 9.23
C TRP A 302 4.31 -14.47 10.14
N LEU A 303 5.29 -13.59 10.37
CA LEU A 303 6.38 -13.82 11.32
C LEU A 303 6.05 -13.31 12.74
N ALA A 304 5.04 -12.46 12.90
CA ALA A 304 4.74 -11.81 14.17
C ALA A 304 4.36 -12.80 15.28
N ASP A 305 3.75 -13.95 14.91
CA ASP A 305 3.41 -15.03 15.85
C ASP A 305 4.61 -15.92 16.24
N ARG A 306 5.77 -15.75 15.59
CA ARG A 306 6.95 -16.62 15.75
C ARG A 306 8.17 -15.88 16.25
N LEU A 307 8.29 -14.60 15.89
CA LEU A 307 9.45 -13.78 16.18
C LEU A 307 9.00 -12.48 16.82
N TYR A 308 9.69 -12.09 17.88
CA TYR A 308 9.58 -10.77 18.47
C TYR A 308 10.80 -9.95 18.06
N VAL A 309 10.58 -8.84 17.36
CA VAL A 309 11.62 -7.86 16.99
C VAL A 309 11.38 -6.60 17.81
N ASP A 310 12.20 -6.36 18.84
CA ASP A 310 11.98 -5.22 19.75
C ASP A 310 12.24 -3.89 19.03
N ASN A 311 11.16 -3.17 18.69
CA ASN A 311 11.24 -1.91 17.96
C ASN A 311 12.06 -0.84 18.70
N ARG A 312 12.09 -0.89 20.05
CA ARG A 312 12.81 0.11 20.86
C ARG A 312 14.32 -0.04 20.79
N LEU A 313 14.81 -1.25 20.50
CA LEU A 313 16.24 -1.52 20.42
C LEU A 313 16.84 -1.10 19.07
N LEU A 314 16.00 -0.78 18.09
CA LEU A 314 16.43 -0.09 16.89
C LEU A 314 16.75 1.37 17.24
N SER A 315 18.01 1.77 17.06
CA SER A 315 18.48 3.12 17.40
C SER A 315 17.65 4.22 16.72
N PHE A 316 17.62 5.42 17.30
CA PHE A 316 17.01 6.58 16.65
C PHE A 316 17.67 6.93 15.30
N ASP A 317 18.93 6.52 15.12
CA ASP A 317 19.69 6.68 13.88
C ASP A 317 19.53 5.53 12.88
N PHE A 318 18.69 4.53 13.16
CA PHE A 318 18.53 3.34 12.30
C PHE A 318 18.27 3.72 10.83
N ALA A 319 17.35 4.65 10.57
CA ALA A 319 17.05 5.10 9.22
C ALA A 319 18.24 5.81 8.56
N ASN A 320 18.97 6.66 9.30
CA ASN A 320 20.17 7.37 8.81
C ASN A 320 21.33 6.40 8.51
N ILE A 321 21.53 5.39 9.35
CA ILE A 321 22.57 4.36 9.14
C ILE A 321 22.26 3.60 7.85
N LEU A 322 21.02 3.12 7.69
CA LEU A 322 20.64 2.35 6.52
C LEU A 322 20.54 3.20 5.25
N SER A 323 20.33 4.51 5.35
CA SER A 323 20.34 5.39 4.18
C SER A 323 21.73 5.56 3.55
N LEU A 324 22.79 5.26 4.30
CA LEU A 324 24.18 5.27 3.84
C LEU A 324 24.70 3.87 3.48
N CYS A 325 23.84 2.85 3.53
CA CYS A 325 24.20 1.47 3.21
C CYS A 325 24.52 1.31 1.72
N ASP A 326 25.69 0.76 1.41
CA ASP A 326 26.11 0.44 0.04
C ASP A 326 25.68 -0.98 -0.41
N ASN A 327 24.94 -1.68 0.44
CA ASN A 327 24.42 -3.04 0.24
C ASN A 327 25.48 -4.15 0.09
N ARG A 328 26.76 -3.89 0.41
CA ARG A 328 27.82 -4.92 0.46
C ARG A 328 27.78 -5.71 1.76
N CYS A 329 26.69 -6.47 1.92
CA CYS A 329 26.37 -7.19 3.16
C CYS A 329 27.37 -8.31 3.49
N ASP A 330 28.07 -8.84 2.49
CA ASP A 330 29.13 -9.85 2.62
C ASP A 330 30.34 -9.35 3.40
N CYS A 331 30.61 -8.03 3.38
CA CYS A 331 31.67 -7.41 4.18
C CYS A 331 31.15 -6.73 5.46
N CYS A 332 29.88 -6.32 5.49
CA CYS A 332 29.34 -5.45 6.54
C CYS A 332 28.80 -6.21 7.76
N GLY A 333 27.97 -7.25 7.58
CA GLY A 333 27.37 -8.01 8.69
C GLY A 333 26.34 -7.29 9.58
N PHE A 334 26.24 -5.95 9.51
CA PHE A 334 25.45 -5.11 10.43
C PHE A 334 24.02 -5.59 10.69
N CYS A 335 23.23 -5.82 9.63
CA CYS A 335 21.83 -6.24 9.79
C CYS A 335 21.71 -7.59 10.50
N GLN A 336 22.65 -8.51 10.26
CA GLN A 336 22.64 -9.84 10.87
C GLN A 336 22.96 -9.75 12.37
N GLU A 337 23.98 -8.97 12.74
CA GLU A 337 24.39 -8.75 14.13
C GLU A 337 23.32 -8.00 14.93
N LEU A 338 22.76 -6.92 14.34
CA LEU A 338 21.69 -6.16 14.95
C LEU A 338 20.46 -7.04 15.17
N PHE A 339 20.05 -7.80 14.15
CA PHE A 339 18.92 -8.72 14.25
C PHE A 339 19.11 -9.73 15.39
N ALA A 340 20.28 -10.35 15.50
CA ALA A 340 20.56 -11.30 16.59
C ALA A 340 20.47 -10.67 18.00
N THR A 341 20.66 -9.35 18.10
CA THR A 341 20.63 -8.62 19.37
C THR A 341 19.21 -8.19 19.78
N ILE A 342 18.36 -7.85 18.79
CA ILE A 342 17.04 -7.25 19.05
C ILE A 342 15.88 -8.22 18.91
N THR A 343 16.17 -9.49 18.58
CA THR A 343 15.14 -10.49 18.30
C THR A 343 15.18 -11.67 19.25
N HIS A 344 14.01 -12.25 19.52
CA HIS A 344 13.87 -13.53 20.18
C HIS A 344 12.67 -14.31 19.61
N GLU A 345 12.74 -15.64 19.68
CA GLU A 345 11.63 -16.50 19.29
C GLU A 345 10.50 -16.42 20.31
N LEU A 346 9.27 -16.37 19.81
CA LEU A 346 8.08 -16.46 20.65
C LEU A 346 7.76 -17.94 20.94
N PRO A 347 7.19 -18.25 22.12
CA PRO A 347 6.71 -19.59 22.41
C PRO A 347 5.71 -20.02 21.35
N MET A 348 5.80 -21.27 20.87
CA MET A 348 4.79 -21.79 19.95
C MET A 348 3.42 -21.84 20.65
N THR A 349 2.56 -20.89 20.30
CA THR A 349 1.14 -20.93 20.66
C THR A 349 0.43 -21.86 19.69
N ILE A 350 0.12 -23.09 20.14
CA ILE A 350 -0.84 -23.94 19.44
C ILE A 350 -2.21 -23.31 19.68
N GLN A 351 -2.80 -22.71 18.65
CA GLN A 351 -4.15 -22.19 18.73
C GLN A 351 -5.10 -23.35 19.06
N ASP A 352 -5.75 -23.30 20.23
CA ASP A 352 -6.73 -24.31 20.60
C ASP A 352 -8.02 -24.07 19.80
N LEU A 353 -8.10 -24.72 18.64
CA LEU A 353 -9.25 -24.65 17.73
C LEU A 353 -10.56 -25.20 18.34
N ARG A 354 -10.54 -25.71 19.59
CA ARG A 354 -11.76 -26.09 20.33
C ARG A 354 -12.43 -24.90 21.02
N THR A 355 -11.78 -23.73 21.08
CA THR A 355 -12.28 -22.56 21.84
C THR A 355 -12.95 -21.47 21.01
N THR A 356 -13.08 -21.64 19.68
CA THR A 356 -13.88 -20.74 18.84
C THR A 356 -15.33 -21.23 18.73
N ALA A 357 -16.06 -21.12 19.83
CA ALA A 357 -17.52 -21.21 19.86
C ALA A 357 -17.99 -20.45 21.11
N ASP A 358 -18.08 -19.12 20.99
CA ASP A 358 -18.97 -18.27 21.78
C ASP A 358 -19.25 -16.96 21.02
#